data_AF-A0A6A3W577-F1
#
_entry.id   AF-A0A6A3W577-F1
#
_cell.length_a   1.000
_cell.length_b   1.000
_cell.length_c   1.000
_cell.angle_alpha   90.00
_cell.angle_beta   90.00
_cell.angle_gamma   90.00
#
_symmetry.space_group_name_H-M   'P 1'
#
loop_
_entity.id
_entity.type
_entity.pdbx_description
1 polymer ?
#
loop_
_entity_poly.entity_id
_entity_poly.type
_entity_poly.pdbx_seq_one_letter_code
_entity_poly.pdbx_strand_id
1 'polypeptide(L)'
;MLVQMMFWNKLNDSYGPKYVPERYYLAAETRLDDLVDQGIQPPFWGELVPPAVLDAKVLLEESESECNDTSEESAWSDTGKESSEDDAVDTKVSISAENSCHRRKRSSSPVSVPDQPLAKRSRREARRDGRSPLAQKEYSELTADEKTVVEVPGDGVTSWRCHGVRVKHSDPSSTKESQTPGFPAYTPNRHDLDLLKARFNPDEFHAFLMAELPWQKMYTYRVKELYFHRLDDLSEAEINFLEEMDNFMNGNSRAFWTALHWVIFLQGAPDSVASKIYTRRRKGQESVSRRMATLVKRYLKKGVRASLLQEPGVWKFPAKVCYWILEDPSASLTHSLPEQLARLDLEEPARVQWAHCISEGARIAHLPADIRGMLIPAGQRDLISDAL
;
A
#
# COMPACT_ATOMS: atom_id res chain seq x y z
N MET A 1 15.29 3.29 24.67
CA MET A 1 15.26 4.36 23.66
C MET A 1 15.04 5.73 24.31
N LEU A 2 13.82 6.27 24.45
CA LEU A 2 13.59 7.64 24.97
C LEU A 2 14.32 7.96 26.28
N VAL A 3 14.20 7.11 27.30
CA VAL A 3 14.93 7.24 28.58
C VAL A 3 16.45 7.41 28.39
N GLN A 4 17.05 6.68 27.45
CA GLN A 4 18.48 6.82 27.12
C GLN A 4 18.75 8.12 26.36
N MET A 5 17.90 8.50 25.41
CA MET A 5 18.04 9.76 24.67
C MET A 5 17.92 10.99 25.58
N MET A 6 17.07 10.91 26.61
CA MET A 6 16.92 11.93 27.64
C MET A 6 18.14 11.96 28.56
N PHE A 7 18.54 10.80 29.12
CA PHE A 7 19.72 10.68 29.98
C PHE A 7 21.01 11.18 29.30
N TRP A 8 21.21 10.86 28.02
CA TRP A 8 22.40 11.25 27.25
C TRP A 8 22.27 12.59 26.52
N ASN A 9 21.17 13.33 26.72
CA ASN A 9 20.86 14.61 26.06
C ASN A 9 20.93 14.56 24.52
N LYS A 10 20.45 13.47 23.92
CA LYS A 10 20.45 13.17 22.48
C LYS A 10 19.08 13.31 21.81
N LEU A 11 18.11 13.97 22.47
CA LEU A 11 16.79 14.23 21.90
C LEU A 11 16.83 15.10 20.63
N ASN A 12 17.73 16.08 20.58
CA ASN A 12 17.84 17.01 19.44
C ASN A 12 18.71 16.45 18.30
N ASP A 13 19.60 15.50 18.60
CA ASP A 13 20.57 14.93 17.65
C ASP A 13 19.95 13.86 16.74
N SER A 14 18.69 13.48 16.97
CA SER A 14 17.98 12.42 16.23
C SER A 14 16.70 12.96 15.61
N TYR A 15 16.34 12.48 14.41
CA TYR A 15 15.11 12.93 13.73
C TYR A 15 13.81 12.35 14.31
N GLY A 16 13.89 11.25 15.08
CA GLY A 16 12.72 10.50 15.59
C GLY A 16 11.92 11.14 16.74
N PRO A 17 12.54 11.72 17.78
CA PRO A 17 11.85 12.24 18.97
C PRO A 17 10.70 13.20 18.68
N LYS A 18 10.83 14.08 17.67
CA LYS A 18 9.77 15.04 17.29
C LYS A 18 8.45 14.40 16.81
N TYR A 19 8.43 13.09 16.57
CA TYR A 19 7.24 12.32 16.19
C TYR A 19 6.68 11.45 17.33
N VAL A 20 7.29 11.48 18.51
CA VAL A 20 6.87 10.69 19.67
C VAL A 20 5.74 11.42 20.42
N PRO A 21 4.58 10.78 20.69
CA PRO A 21 3.53 11.39 21.50
C PRO A 21 3.97 11.70 22.94
N GLU A 22 3.55 12.85 23.46
CA GLU A 22 3.89 13.40 24.80
C GLU A 22 3.76 12.38 25.96
N ARG A 23 2.75 11.51 25.92
CA ARG A 23 2.55 10.41 26.89
C ARG A 23 3.77 9.50 27.09
N TYR A 24 4.62 9.33 26.06
CA TYR A 24 5.83 8.53 26.13
C TYR A 24 7.05 9.32 26.63
N TYR A 25 7.02 10.65 26.59
CA TYR A 25 7.99 11.49 27.28
C TYR A 25 7.73 11.46 28.78
N LEU A 26 6.49 11.71 29.22
CA LEU A 26 6.10 11.62 30.63
C LEU A 26 6.41 10.24 31.23
N ALA A 27 6.10 9.15 30.50
CA ALA A 27 6.45 7.79 30.93
C ALA A 27 7.96 7.50 30.87
N ALA A 28 8.74 8.23 30.08
CA ALA A 28 10.20 8.15 30.07
C ALA A 28 10.83 8.98 31.20
N GLU A 29 10.24 10.11 31.59
CA GLU A 29 10.64 10.92 32.75
C GLU A 29 10.45 10.14 34.04
N THR A 30 9.25 9.59 34.31
CA THR A 30 9.02 8.76 35.51
C THR A 30 10.01 7.59 35.59
N ARG A 31 10.30 6.96 34.45
CA ARG A 31 11.26 5.83 34.38
C ARG A 31 12.72 6.29 34.44
N LEU A 32 13.01 7.55 34.16
CA LEU A 32 14.33 8.16 34.30
C LEU A 32 14.58 8.50 35.77
N ASP A 33 13.59 9.09 36.45
CA ASP A 33 13.59 9.36 37.89
C ASP A 33 13.78 8.05 38.68
N ASP A 34 12.99 7.00 38.37
CA ASP A 34 13.16 5.66 38.95
C ASP A 34 14.60 5.12 38.84
N LEU A 35 15.29 5.39 37.71
CA LEU A 35 16.65 4.92 37.45
C LEU A 35 17.71 5.78 38.15
N VAL A 36 17.47 7.09 38.28
CA VAL A 36 18.32 8.01 39.05
C VAL A 36 18.27 7.66 40.54
N ASP A 37 17.07 7.41 41.08
CA ASP A 37 16.87 6.98 42.48
C ASP A 37 17.53 5.61 42.77
N GLN A 38 17.63 4.74 41.77
CA GLN A 38 18.32 3.46 41.86
C GLN A 38 19.83 3.55 41.55
N GLY A 39 20.34 4.70 41.11
CA GLY A 39 21.73 4.88 40.69
C GLY A 39 22.12 4.10 39.42
N ILE A 40 21.15 3.70 38.59
CA ILE A 40 21.35 2.84 37.41
C ILE A 40 21.47 3.69 36.15
N GLN A 41 22.65 3.71 35.54
CA GLN A 41 22.90 4.41 34.29
C GLN A 41 22.36 3.64 33.07
N PRO A 42 21.52 4.26 32.20
CA PRO A 42 21.09 3.66 30.95
C PRO A 42 22.25 3.46 29.96
N PRO A 43 22.26 2.38 29.14
CA PRO A 43 23.32 2.16 28.14
C PRO A 43 23.49 3.33 27.17
N PHE A 44 24.74 3.59 26.77
CA PHE A 44 25.15 4.70 25.91
C PHE A 44 24.43 4.72 24.55
N TRP A 45 24.14 5.94 24.04
CA TRP A 45 23.33 6.14 22.83
C TRP A 45 24.13 6.05 21.51
N GLY A 46 25.42 6.36 21.52
CA GLY A 46 26.25 6.41 20.30
C GLY A 46 26.25 7.77 19.59
N GLU A 47 27.25 7.97 18.73
CA GLU A 47 27.32 9.12 17.80
C GLU A 47 26.80 8.71 16.41
N LEU A 48 26.07 9.61 15.76
CA LEU A 48 25.56 9.42 14.40
C LEU A 48 26.56 10.04 13.40
N VAL A 49 27.21 9.21 12.59
CA VAL A 49 28.15 9.65 11.56
C VAL A 49 27.40 10.13 10.30
N PRO A 50 27.69 11.32 9.75
CA PRO A 50 27.06 11.80 8.51
C PRO A 50 27.51 11.00 7.27
N PRO A 51 26.67 10.85 6.22
CA PRO A 51 27.04 10.15 5.00
C PRO A 51 28.09 10.93 4.19
N ALA A 52 29.21 10.28 3.85
CA ALA A 52 30.16 10.80 2.88
C ALA A 52 29.76 10.41 1.44
N VAL A 53 29.98 11.31 0.49
CA VAL A 53 29.67 11.14 -0.93
C VAL A 53 30.57 10.08 -1.57
N LEU A 54 30.00 9.18 -2.38
CA LEU A 54 30.73 8.26 -3.25
C LEU A 54 30.28 8.44 -4.70
N ASP A 55 31.26 8.55 -5.59
CA ASP A 55 31.12 9.07 -6.96
C ASP A 55 30.56 8.03 -7.94
N ALA A 56 29.59 8.43 -8.76
CA ALA A 56 28.80 7.54 -9.63
C ALA A 56 29.44 7.31 -11.02
N LYS A 57 30.75 7.00 -11.09
CA LYS A 57 31.49 7.03 -12.37
C LYS A 57 32.38 5.83 -12.72
N VAL A 58 32.21 4.66 -12.08
CA VAL A 58 33.12 3.49 -12.26
C VAL A 58 32.41 2.21 -12.73
N LEU A 59 31.08 2.19 -12.89
CA LEU A 59 30.31 0.97 -13.25
C LEU A 59 29.59 1.05 -14.61
N LEU A 60 30.21 1.66 -15.63
CA LEU A 60 29.62 1.83 -16.97
C LEU A 60 30.39 1.16 -18.13
N GLU A 61 31.48 0.42 -17.88
CA GLU A 61 32.34 -0.15 -18.95
C GLU A 61 32.37 -1.69 -19.03
N GLU A 62 31.61 -2.43 -18.20
CA GLU A 62 31.59 -3.92 -18.25
C GLU A 62 30.16 -4.48 -18.33
N SER A 63 29.51 -4.34 -19.50
CA SER A 63 28.35 -5.16 -19.93
C SER A 63 28.03 -5.02 -21.44
N GLU A 64 29.05 -5.03 -22.31
CA GLU A 64 28.86 -5.33 -23.73
C GLU A 64 29.20 -6.79 -24.01
N SER A 65 28.21 -7.68 -23.93
CA SER A 65 28.28 -9.00 -24.58
C SER A 65 26.89 -9.53 -24.95
N GLU A 66 26.82 -10.11 -26.14
CA GLU A 66 25.58 -10.40 -26.86
C GLU A 66 24.77 -11.56 -26.24
N CYS A 67 23.46 -11.40 -26.17
CA CYS A 67 22.53 -12.52 -26.32
C CYS A 67 21.40 -12.08 -27.24
N ASN A 68 21.44 -12.61 -28.46
CA ASN A 68 20.49 -12.34 -29.52
C ASN A 68 19.63 -13.60 -29.71
N ASP A 69 18.36 -13.57 -29.30
CA ASP A 69 17.37 -14.44 -29.92
C ASP A 69 15.97 -13.81 -29.95
N THR A 70 15.32 -13.96 -31.10
CA THR A 70 14.06 -13.33 -31.48
C THR A 70 12.90 -14.31 -31.35
N SER A 71 11.85 -13.98 -30.59
CA SER A 71 10.55 -14.67 -30.77
C SER A 71 9.32 -13.85 -30.32
N GLU A 72 8.56 -13.42 -31.33
CA GLU A 72 7.09 -13.36 -31.36
C GLU A 72 6.33 -12.44 -30.39
N GLU A 73 6.56 -11.13 -30.58
CA GLU A 73 5.55 -10.10 -30.32
C GLU A 73 4.58 -9.91 -31.50
N SER A 74 3.56 -10.78 -31.66
CA SER A 74 2.44 -10.46 -32.57
C SER A 74 1.12 -11.19 -32.29
N ALA A 75 0.07 -10.64 -32.89
CA ALA A 75 -1.25 -11.22 -33.14
C ALA A 75 -2.04 -11.78 -31.93
N TRP A 76 -2.94 -10.94 -31.39
CA TRP A 76 -4.35 -11.35 -31.22
C TRP A 76 -5.27 -10.15 -31.47
N SER A 77 -5.40 -9.82 -32.76
CA SER A 77 -6.49 -9.00 -33.28
C SER A 77 -7.79 -9.82 -33.37
N ASP A 78 -8.88 -9.18 -32.98
CA ASP A 78 -10.28 -9.40 -33.37
C ASP A 78 -10.61 -10.65 -34.23
N THR A 79 -11.38 -11.57 -33.64
CA THR A 79 -12.41 -12.31 -34.39
C THR A 79 -13.71 -12.33 -33.59
N GLY A 80 -14.56 -11.34 -33.84
CA GLY A 80 -15.99 -11.45 -33.55
C GLY A 80 -16.62 -12.62 -34.31
N LYS A 81 -17.43 -13.43 -33.62
CA LYS A 81 -18.45 -14.25 -34.26
C LYS A 81 -19.66 -14.41 -33.35
N GLU A 82 -20.75 -13.79 -33.74
CA GLU A 82 -22.08 -14.09 -33.21
C GLU A 82 -22.50 -15.50 -33.63
N SER A 83 -23.32 -16.14 -32.80
CA SER A 83 -24.32 -17.11 -33.24
C SER A 83 -25.49 -17.03 -32.27
N SER A 84 -26.69 -16.93 -32.81
CA SER A 84 -27.94 -16.69 -32.12
C SER A 84 -28.62 -17.99 -31.60
N GLU A 85 -29.67 -17.81 -30.78
CA GLU A 85 -31.05 -18.38 -30.87
C GLU A 85 -31.23 -19.88 -31.22
N ASP A 86 -32.18 -20.69 -30.74
CA ASP A 86 -33.50 -20.59 -30.05
C ASP A 86 -33.70 -21.91 -29.24
N ASP A 87 -34.80 -22.24 -28.53
CA ASP A 87 -35.79 -21.58 -27.67
C ASP A 87 -36.59 -22.72 -26.97
N ALA A 88 -37.29 -22.46 -25.85
CA ALA A 88 -38.40 -23.30 -25.38
C ALA A 88 -39.27 -22.60 -24.31
N VAL A 89 -40.47 -22.16 -24.70
CA VAL A 89 -41.52 -21.64 -23.80
C VAL A 89 -42.53 -22.76 -23.42
N ASP A 90 -43.38 -22.46 -22.42
CA ASP A 90 -44.64 -23.14 -22.01
C ASP A 90 -44.50 -24.15 -20.82
N THR A 91 -45.45 -24.30 -19.88
CA THR A 91 -46.85 -23.82 -19.83
C THR A 91 -47.26 -23.31 -18.43
N LYS A 92 -48.23 -22.39 -18.43
CA LYS A 92 -48.95 -21.82 -17.28
C LYS A 92 -50.05 -22.75 -16.73
N VAL A 93 -50.20 -22.83 -15.40
CA VAL A 93 -51.49 -23.18 -14.75
C VAL A 93 -51.81 -22.14 -13.69
N SER A 94 -53.07 -21.71 -13.64
CA SER A 94 -53.59 -20.71 -12.69
C SER A 94 -54.80 -21.27 -11.95
N ILE A 95 -54.95 -20.96 -10.67
CA ILE A 95 -56.22 -21.08 -9.94
C ILE A 95 -56.42 -19.80 -9.13
N SER A 96 -57.61 -19.22 -9.22
CA SER A 96 -58.00 -17.94 -8.60
C SER A 96 -59.12 -18.15 -7.56
N ALA A 97 -59.05 -17.40 -6.45
CA ALA A 97 -60.18 -16.97 -5.61
C ALA A 97 -59.62 -15.97 -4.57
N GLU A 98 -59.74 -14.66 -4.73
CA GLU A 98 -60.92 -13.79 -4.51
C GLU A 98 -61.10 -13.23 -3.08
N ASN A 99 -61.04 -11.89 -3.02
CA ASN A 99 -61.88 -10.99 -2.20
C ASN A 99 -61.77 -10.95 -0.66
N SER A 100 -61.10 -9.89 -0.16
CA SER A 100 -61.76 -8.91 0.73
C SER A 100 -60.99 -7.58 0.79
N CYS A 101 -61.70 -6.45 0.89
CA CYS A 101 -61.14 -5.10 0.82
C CYS A 101 -61.66 -4.21 1.96
N HIS A 102 -60.77 -3.68 2.81
CA HIS A 102 -61.13 -2.69 3.82
C HIS A 102 -60.23 -1.45 3.80
N ARG A 103 -60.86 -0.29 3.55
CA ARG A 103 -60.25 1.03 3.37
C ARG A 103 -61.03 2.07 4.19
N ARG A 104 -60.42 2.66 5.22
CA ARG A 104 -60.87 3.91 5.90
C ARG A 104 -59.59 4.66 6.32
N LYS A 105 -59.12 5.72 5.66
CA LYS A 105 -59.59 7.13 5.48
C LYS A 105 -59.49 8.03 6.72
N ARG A 106 -58.75 9.13 6.50
CA ARG A 106 -58.35 10.31 7.32
C ARG A 106 -59.48 11.12 8.00
N SER A 107 -59.12 11.82 9.10
CA SER A 107 -59.42 13.25 9.42
C SER A 107 -58.71 13.63 10.75
N SER A 108 -57.72 14.53 10.85
CA SER A 108 -57.64 16.01 10.71
C SER A 108 -57.74 16.79 12.05
N SER A 109 -56.70 17.58 12.38
CA SER A 109 -56.62 18.59 13.47
C SER A 109 -57.46 19.86 13.18
N PRO A 110 -57.69 20.83 14.11
CA PRO A 110 -56.69 21.79 14.68
C PRO A 110 -56.85 22.01 16.22
N VAL A 111 -56.15 22.85 16.99
CA VAL A 111 -55.89 24.32 16.94
C VAL A 111 -54.63 24.70 17.78
N SER A 112 -54.03 25.87 17.49
CA SER A 112 -52.76 26.42 17.99
C SER A 112 -52.83 27.22 19.31
N VAL A 113 -51.67 27.43 19.98
CA VAL A 113 -51.15 28.72 20.50
C VAL A 113 -49.68 28.51 20.99
N PRO A 114 -48.77 29.52 20.95
CA PRO A 114 -47.31 29.27 20.87
C PRO A 114 -46.50 29.70 22.10
N ASP A 115 -45.28 29.15 22.25
CA ASP A 115 -44.09 29.97 22.56
C ASP A 115 -42.73 29.28 22.22
N GLN A 116 -41.63 30.04 22.32
CA GLN A 116 -40.35 29.86 21.63
C GLN A 116 -39.48 28.60 21.94
N PRO A 117 -38.59 28.18 21.01
CA PRO A 117 -37.80 26.95 21.14
C PRO A 117 -36.52 27.08 21.98
N LEU A 118 -36.44 26.32 23.07
CA LEU A 118 -35.21 26.10 23.82
C LEU A 118 -34.16 25.33 22.99
N ALA A 119 -33.10 26.06 22.60
CA ALA A 119 -31.72 25.60 22.41
C ALA A 119 -31.49 24.19 21.82
N LYS A 120 -31.81 23.97 20.53
CA LYS A 120 -31.38 22.78 19.76
C LYS A 120 -30.23 23.03 18.76
N ARG A 121 -29.50 24.15 18.85
CA ARG A 121 -28.36 24.44 17.95
C ARG A 121 -27.01 23.85 18.37
N SER A 122 -26.74 23.63 19.66
CA SER A 122 -25.40 23.26 20.17
C SER A 122 -25.04 21.75 20.11
N ARG A 123 -25.95 20.86 19.69
CA ARG A 123 -25.69 19.39 19.65
C ARG A 123 -25.16 18.85 18.32
N ARG A 124 -24.80 19.71 17.35
CA ARG A 124 -24.15 19.28 16.09
C ARG A 124 -22.63 19.45 16.08
N GLU A 125 -22.05 20.27 16.95
CA GLU A 125 -20.62 20.63 16.94
C GLU A 125 -19.69 19.64 17.69
N ALA A 126 -20.21 18.50 18.15
CA ALA A 126 -19.45 17.52 18.95
C ALA A 126 -19.42 16.09 18.37
N ARG A 127 -19.75 15.91 17.08
CA ARG A 127 -19.16 14.78 16.35
C ARG A 127 -17.73 15.19 16.04
N ARG A 128 -16.74 14.57 16.69
CA ARG A 128 -15.33 14.75 16.31
C ARG A 128 -15.22 14.48 14.82
N ASP A 129 -14.95 15.52 14.05
CA ASP A 129 -14.81 15.37 12.61
C ASP A 129 -13.49 14.62 12.39
N GLY A 130 -13.57 13.35 11.99
CA GLY A 130 -12.41 12.48 11.78
C GLY A 130 -11.59 12.87 10.54
N ARG A 131 -11.67 14.12 10.11
CA ARG A 131 -11.01 14.69 8.94
C ARG A 131 -9.84 15.55 9.41
N SER A 132 -8.68 15.34 8.80
CA SER A 132 -7.52 16.24 8.93
C SER A 132 -7.88 17.70 8.56
N PRO A 133 -7.03 18.68 8.91
CA PRO A 133 -7.27 20.08 8.56
C PRO A 133 -7.53 20.31 7.06
N LEU A 134 -6.72 19.71 6.15
CA LEU A 134 -6.95 19.89 4.71
C LEU A 134 -8.15 19.06 4.21
N ALA A 135 -8.47 17.93 4.84
CA ALA A 135 -9.66 17.15 4.49
C ALA A 135 -10.98 17.77 4.95
N GLN A 136 -10.96 18.82 5.78
CA GLN A 136 -12.17 19.58 6.13
C GLN A 136 -12.57 20.55 5.00
N LYS A 137 -11.59 21.15 4.31
CA LYS A 137 -11.76 22.02 3.12
C LYS A 137 -12.33 21.25 1.93
N GLU A 138 -13.02 21.96 1.03
CA GLU A 138 -13.31 21.47 -0.31
C GLU A 138 -12.14 21.69 -1.28
N TYR A 139 -12.08 20.93 -2.38
CA TYR A 139 -10.94 20.97 -3.31
C TYR A 139 -10.71 22.37 -3.92
N SER A 140 -11.78 23.12 -4.16
CA SER A 140 -11.74 24.50 -4.66
C SER A 140 -11.23 25.53 -3.65
N GLU A 141 -11.12 25.16 -2.37
CA GLU A 141 -10.65 26.01 -1.27
C GLU A 141 -9.17 25.77 -0.93
N LEU A 142 -8.54 24.77 -1.57
CA LEU A 142 -7.11 24.45 -1.40
C LEU A 142 -6.25 25.43 -2.20
N THR A 143 -5.22 25.98 -1.56
CA THR A 143 -4.18 26.75 -2.26
C THR A 143 -3.32 25.82 -3.14
N ALA A 144 -2.56 26.39 -4.07
CA ALA A 144 -1.59 25.64 -4.87
C ALA A 144 -0.57 24.90 -3.99
N ASP A 145 -0.13 25.51 -2.88
CA ASP A 145 0.76 24.87 -1.89
C ASP A 145 0.06 23.72 -1.16
N GLU A 146 -1.19 23.90 -0.72
CA GLU A 146 -1.96 22.85 -0.04
C GLU A 146 -2.25 21.63 -0.95
N LYS A 147 -2.22 21.82 -2.27
CA LYS A 147 -2.30 20.74 -3.25
C LYS A 147 -0.98 19.97 -3.43
N THR A 148 0.17 20.49 -2.97
CA THR A 148 1.43 19.70 -2.91
C THR A 148 1.41 18.70 -1.75
N VAL A 149 0.69 19.01 -0.67
CA VAL A 149 0.83 18.34 0.64
C VAL A 149 0.33 16.89 0.62
N VAL A 150 1.14 16.01 1.20
CA VAL A 150 0.74 14.67 1.67
C VAL A 150 0.60 14.73 3.18
N GLU A 151 -0.64 14.69 3.70
CA GLU A 151 -0.86 14.64 5.14
C GLU A 151 -0.59 13.23 5.68
N VAL A 152 0.08 13.14 6.82
CA VAL A 152 0.20 11.90 7.60
C VAL A 152 -0.94 11.88 8.63
N PRO A 153 -1.88 10.91 8.58
CA PRO A 153 -3.00 10.87 9.53
C PRO A 153 -2.52 10.51 10.94
N GLY A 154 -2.90 11.32 11.93
CA GLY A 154 -2.66 11.06 13.35
C GLY A 154 -3.70 10.13 13.99
N ASP A 155 -3.48 9.77 15.26
CA ASP A 155 -4.39 8.93 16.07
C ASP A 155 -5.85 9.43 15.97
N GLY A 156 -6.74 8.58 15.42
CA GLY A 156 -8.17 8.87 15.31
C GLY A 156 -8.61 9.66 14.06
N VAL A 157 -7.69 10.06 13.19
CA VAL A 157 -8.02 10.59 11.86
C VAL A 157 -8.52 9.43 10.97
N THR A 158 -9.68 9.59 10.34
CA THR A 158 -10.29 8.60 9.45
C THR A 158 -10.14 8.97 7.97
N SER A 159 -9.92 10.25 7.67
CA SER A 159 -9.74 10.79 6.32
C SER A 159 -8.80 11.99 6.30
N TRP A 160 -7.92 12.05 5.30
CA TRP A 160 -6.92 13.09 5.12
C TRP A 160 -6.75 13.43 3.63
N ARG A 161 -5.88 14.37 3.26
CA ARG A 161 -5.54 14.68 1.86
C ARG A 161 -4.12 14.21 1.50
N CYS A 162 -3.99 13.73 0.27
CA CYS A 162 -2.73 13.44 -0.40
C CYS A 162 -2.77 14.15 -1.76
N HIS A 163 -1.83 15.05 -2.01
CA HIS A 163 -1.78 15.96 -3.16
C HIS A 163 -3.15 16.59 -3.50
N GLY A 164 -3.84 17.12 -2.49
CA GLY A 164 -5.18 17.68 -2.64
C GLY A 164 -6.33 16.68 -2.89
N VAL A 165 -6.10 15.38 -3.08
CA VAL A 165 -7.15 14.35 -3.15
C VAL A 165 -7.49 13.84 -1.74
N ARG A 166 -8.78 13.80 -1.39
CA ARG A 166 -9.22 13.23 -0.11
C ARG A 166 -9.09 11.71 -0.15
N VAL A 167 -8.38 11.14 0.81
CA VAL A 167 -8.23 9.69 1.03
C VAL A 167 -8.80 9.32 2.41
N LYS A 168 -9.02 8.03 2.64
CA LYS A 168 -9.48 7.47 3.92
C LYS A 168 -8.82 6.12 4.18
N HIS A 169 -8.80 5.68 5.44
CA HIS A 169 -8.43 4.30 5.74
C HIS A 169 -9.35 3.31 5.01
N SER A 170 -8.78 2.18 4.59
CA SER A 170 -9.52 1.03 4.10
C SER A 170 -10.47 0.54 5.20
N ASP A 171 -11.72 0.26 4.85
CA ASP A 171 -12.79 0.01 5.82
C ASP A 171 -12.45 -1.19 6.76
N PRO A 172 -12.26 -0.95 8.07
CA PRO A 172 -11.88 -2.00 9.02
C PRO A 172 -13.07 -2.90 9.40
N SER A 173 -14.31 -2.52 9.07
CA SER A 173 -15.49 -3.35 9.36
C SER A 173 -15.64 -4.54 8.41
N SER A 174 -14.93 -4.54 7.27
CA SER A 174 -14.82 -5.71 6.39
C SER A 174 -13.83 -6.72 6.97
N THR A 175 -14.33 -7.61 7.83
CA THR A 175 -13.55 -8.69 8.49
C THR A 175 -12.91 -9.70 7.52
N LYS A 176 -13.19 -9.60 6.22
CA LYS A 176 -12.61 -10.48 5.18
C LYS A 176 -11.39 -9.88 4.47
N GLU A 177 -11.06 -8.61 4.70
CA GLU A 177 -10.10 -7.88 3.85
C GLU A 177 -9.30 -6.80 4.60
N SER A 178 -8.63 -7.15 5.70
CA SER A 178 -7.53 -6.30 6.20
C SER A 178 -6.41 -6.24 5.14
N GLN A 179 -5.74 -5.08 5.03
CA GLN A 179 -4.56 -4.97 4.17
C GLN A 179 -3.43 -5.87 4.71
N THR A 180 -2.61 -6.43 3.82
CA THR A 180 -1.41 -7.18 4.23
C THR A 180 -0.50 -6.26 5.07
N PRO A 181 -0.05 -6.67 6.27
CA PRO A 181 0.70 -5.80 7.16
C PRO A 181 1.91 -5.13 6.50
N GLY A 182 2.05 -3.83 6.75
CA GLY A 182 3.14 -3.00 6.23
C GLY A 182 2.84 -2.27 4.91
N PHE A 183 1.89 -2.73 4.08
CA PHE A 183 1.50 -1.99 2.87
C PHE A 183 0.52 -0.83 3.16
N PRO A 184 0.50 0.21 2.30
CA PRO A 184 -0.46 1.30 2.36
C PRO A 184 -1.92 0.82 2.48
N ALA A 185 -2.61 1.29 3.51
CA ALA A 185 -3.95 0.82 3.89
C ALA A 185 -5.03 1.90 3.70
N TYR A 186 -4.94 2.72 2.66
CA TYR A 186 -5.89 3.79 2.33
C TYR A 186 -6.47 3.68 0.93
N THR A 187 -7.57 4.40 0.69
CA THR A 187 -8.25 4.48 -0.60
C THR A 187 -8.76 5.91 -0.87
N PRO A 188 -8.72 6.39 -2.12
CA PRO A 188 -9.35 7.66 -2.50
C PRO A 188 -10.83 7.73 -2.14
N ASN A 189 -11.28 8.93 -1.81
CA ASN A 189 -12.70 9.21 -1.65
C ASN A 189 -13.38 9.10 -3.02
N ARG A 190 -14.54 8.40 -3.07
CA ARG A 190 -15.34 8.23 -4.29
C ARG A 190 -15.72 9.55 -4.97
N HIS A 191 -15.80 10.65 -4.21
CA HIS A 191 -16.16 11.98 -4.69
C HIS A 191 -14.98 12.73 -5.32
N ASP A 192 -13.75 12.36 -5.00
CA ASP A 192 -12.51 12.97 -5.50
C ASP A 192 -11.92 12.16 -6.69
N LEU A 193 -12.59 11.09 -7.15
CA LEU A 193 -12.12 10.23 -8.25
C LEU A 193 -11.99 10.97 -9.58
N ASP A 194 -12.80 12.00 -9.82
CA ASP A 194 -12.71 12.79 -11.05
C ASP A 194 -11.46 13.68 -11.10
N LEU A 195 -10.94 14.08 -9.94
CA LEU A 195 -9.63 14.74 -9.86
C LEU A 195 -8.51 13.80 -10.32
N LEU A 196 -8.48 12.56 -9.80
CA LEU A 196 -7.48 11.56 -10.18
C LEU A 196 -7.50 11.24 -11.68
N LYS A 197 -8.69 11.18 -12.29
CA LYS A 197 -8.84 10.98 -13.74
C LYS A 197 -8.30 12.15 -14.55
N ALA A 198 -8.57 13.39 -14.13
CA ALA A 198 -8.10 14.60 -14.81
C ALA A 198 -6.56 14.77 -14.75
N ARG A 199 -5.90 14.15 -13.76
CA ARG A 199 -4.43 14.13 -13.61
C ARG A 199 -3.73 13.05 -14.43
N PHE A 200 -4.47 12.05 -14.92
CA PHE A 200 -3.86 10.87 -15.54
C PHE A 200 -3.76 11.00 -17.06
N ASN A 201 -2.52 11.12 -17.55
CA ASN A 201 -2.19 11.02 -18.97
C ASN A 201 -1.80 9.57 -19.32
N PRO A 202 -2.61 8.82 -20.09
CA PRO A 202 -2.32 7.41 -20.41
C PRO A 202 -1.06 7.21 -21.24
N ASP A 203 -0.78 8.11 -22.18
CA ASP A 203 0.30 7.95 -23.15
C ASP A 203 1.66 8.27 -22.51
N GLU A 204 1.72 9.34 -21.72
CA GLU A 204 2.89 9.69 -20.90
C GLU A 204 3.19 8.62 -19.85
N PHE A 205 2.16 8.10 -19.16
CA PHE A 205 2.33 7.00 -18.22
C PHE A 205 2.78 5.71 -18.91
N HIS A 206 2.31 5.44 -20.13
CA HIS A 206 2.77 4.29 -20.90
C HIS A 206 4.23 4.43 -21.34
N ALA A 207 4.61 5.60 -21.89
CA ALA A 207 5.98 5.90 -22.27
C ALA A 207 6.94 5.78 -21.08
N PHE A 208 6.57 6.36 -19.93
CA PHE A 208 7.27 6.19 -18.65
C PHE A 208 7.45 4.71 -18.29
N LEU A 209 6.37 3.91 -18.31
CA LEU A 209 6.47 2.48 -17.98
C LEU A 209 7.38 1.69 -18.93
N MET A 210 7.45 2.06 -20.21
CA MET A 210 8.30 1.35 -21.19
C MET A 210 9.76 1.81 -21.12
N ALA A 211 10.03 3.07 -20.78
CA ALA A 211 11.38 3.60 -20.60
C ALA A 211 12.01 3.14 -19.27
N GLU A 212 11.24 3.18 -18.18
CA GLU A 212 11.75 2.92 -16.83
C GLU A 212 11.66 1.45 -16.40
N LEU A 213 10.76 0.67 -17.01
CA LEU A 213 10.48 -0.74 -16.69
C LEU A 213 10.48 -1.00 -15.16
N PRO A 214 9.72 -0.22 -14.35
CA PRO A 214 9.95 -0.11 -12.92
C PRO A 214 9.74 -1.44 -12.15
N TRP A 215 8.96 -2.37 -12.70
CA TRP A 215 8.81 -3.72 -12.13
C TRP A 215 10.07 -4.59 -12.30
N GLN A 216 10.82 -4.42 -13.39
CA GLN A 216 12.12 -5.08 -13.56
C GLN A 216 13.14 -4.45 -12.62
N LYS A 217 13.20 -3.11 -12.50
CA LYS A 217 14.07 -2.44 -11.52
C LYS A 217 13.76 -2.91 -10.09
N MET A 218 12.49 -2.98 -9.70
CA MET A 218 12.05 -3.51 -8.41
C MET A 218 12.54 -4.95 -8.18
N TYR A 219 12.50 -5.80 -9.20
CA TYR A 219 13.02 -7.19 -9.12
C TYR A 219 14.55 -7.26 -9.07
N THR A 220 15.25 -6.58 -9.98
CA THR A 220 16.72 -6.58 -10.07
C THR A 220 17.38 -6.11 -8.78
N TYR A 221 16.82 -5.07 -8.15
CA TYR A 221 17.29 -4.49 -6.89
C TYR A 221 16.55 -5.01 -5.65
N ARG A 222 15.88 -6.17 -5.74
CA ARG A 222 15.33 -6.87 -4.56
C ARG A 222 16.45 -7.30 -3.62
N VAL A 223 16.12 -7.56 -2.35
CA VAL A 223 17.08 -8.20 -1.43
C VAL A 223 17.35 -9.62 -1.92
N LYS A 224 18.62 -9.96 -2.07
CA LYS A 224 19.11 -11.27 -2.54
C LYS A 224 19.77 -12.10 -1.46
N GLU A 225 19.96 -11.57 -0.25
CA GLU A 225 20.48 -12.28 0.92
C GLU A 225 19.35 -12.93 1.74
N LEU A 226 19.64 -14.05 2.39
CA LEU A 226 18.85 -14.58 3.49
C LEU A 226 19.25 -13.91 4.82
N TYR A 227 18.28 -13.29 5.49
CA TYR A 227 18.49 -12.52 6.72
C TYR A 227 18.29 -13.35 7.99
N PHE A 228 17.50 -14.42 7.91
CA PHE A 228 17.03 -15.18 9.09
C PHE A 228 17.31 -16.69 8.99
N HIS A 229 17.80 -17.18 7.85
CA HIS A 229 18.09 -18.59 7.60
C HIS A 229 19.44 -18.75 6.90
N ARG A 230 20.15 -19.84 7.19
CA ARG A 230 21.36 -20.30 6.48
C ARG A 230 20.95 -21.30 5.40
N LEU A 231 21.62 -21.32 4.26
CA LEU A 231 21.36 -22.32 3.21
C LEU A 231 21.64 -23.74 3.68
N ASP A 232 22.72 -23.94 4.45
CA ASP A 232 23.12 -25.23 5.01
C ASP A 232 22.04 -25.86 5.93
N ASP A 233 21.15 -25.02 6.50
CA ASP A 233 20.05 -25.43 7.38
C ASP A 233 18.73 -25.68 6.63
N LEU A 234 18.65 -25.40 5.32
CA LEU A 234 17.43 -25.56 4.53
C LEU A 234 17.25 -27.00 4.05
N SER A 235 16.02 -27.51 4.17
CA SER A 235 15.64 -28.75 3.50
C SER A 235 15.51 -28.57 1.99
N GLU A 236 15.64 -29.67 1.23
CA GLU A 236 15.40 -29.69 -0.22
C GLU A 236 14.04 -29.06 -0.59
N ALA A 237 13.01 -29.27 0.23
CA ALA A 237 11.68 -28.68 0.02
C ALA A 237 11.62 -27.16 0.22
N GLU A 238 12.54 -26.59 1.01
CA GLU A 238 12.69 -25.15 1.26
C GLU A 238 13.53 -24.47 0.18
N ILE A 239 14.57 -25.15 -0.33
CA ILE A 239 15.33 -24.71 -1.51
C ILE A 239 14.41 -24.66 -2.74
N ASN A 240 13.69 -25.75 -3.04
CA ASN A 240 12.67 -25.77 -4.11
C ASN A 240 11.58 -24.69 -3.93
N PHE A 241 11.26 -24.32 -2.69
CA PHE A 241 10.32 -23.21 -2.44
C PHE A 241 10.92 -21.86 -2.81
N LEU A 242 12.18 -21.59 -2.45
CA LEU A 242 12.87 -20.35 -2.83
C LEU A 242 12.99 -20.23 -4.36
N GLU A 243 13.32 -21.34 -5.05
CA GLU A 243 13.41 -21.37 -6.52
C GLU A 243 12.07 -21.14 -7.22
N GLU A 244 11.00 -21.86 -6.84
CA GLU A 244 9.69 -21.63 -7.45
C GLU A 244 9.14 -20.25 -7.07
N MET A 245 9.49 -19.72 -5.89
CA MET A 245 9.13 -18.37 -5.48
C MET A 245 9.88 -17.30 -6.28
N ASP A 246 11.17 -17.45 -6.53
CA ASP A 246 11.95 -16.47 -7.29
C ASP A 246 11.48 -16.38 -8.74
N ASN A 247 11.33 -17.54 -9.39
CA ASN A 247 10.73 -17.65 -10.71
C ASN A 247 9.30 -17.05 -10.74
N PHE A 248 8.50 -17.25 -9.69
CA PHE A 248 7.18 -16.64 -9.57
C PHE A 248 7.25 -15.11 -9.40
N MET A 249 8.16 -14.59 -8.60
CA MET A 249 8.36 -13.14 -8.41
C MET A 249 8.84 -12.48 -9.71
N ASN A 250 9.81 -13.08 -10.40
CA ASN A 250 10.33 -12.59 -11.68
C ASN A 250 9.22 -12.51 -12.73
N GLY A 251 8.61 -13.66 -13.05
CA GLY A 251 7.60 -13.80 -14.10
C GLY A 251 6.27 -13.09 -13.82
N ASN A 252 6.02 -12.65 -12.57
CA ASN A 252 4.83 -11.87 -12.21
C ASN A 252 5.18 -10.47 -11.65
N SER A 253 6.43 -10.02 -11.75
CA SER A 253 6.94 -8.76 -11.19
C SER A 253 6.09 -7.55 -11.55
N ARG A 254 5.68 -7.45 -12.83
CA ARG A 254 4.77 -6.40 -13.32
C ARG A 254 3.41 -6.39 -12.60
N ALA A 255 2.90 -7.54 -12.19
CA ALA A 255 1.64 -7.64 -11.45
C ALA A 255 1.82 -7.24 -9.96
N PHE A 256 2.93 -7.61 -9.32
CA PHE A 256 3.29 -7.10 -7.99
C PHE A 256 3.39 -5.57 -8.01
N TRP A 257 4.20 -5.02 -8.91
CA TRP A 257 4.38 -3.57 -9.03
C TRP A 257 3.05 -2.86 -9.32
N THR A 258 2.24 -3.36 -10.27
CA THR A 258 0.93 -2.77 -10.60
C THR A 258 -0.05 -2.77 -9.42
N ALA A 259 -0.02 -3.81 -8.57
CA ALA A 259 -0.87 -3.89 -7.38
C ALA A 259 -0.39 -2.94 -6.26
N LEU A 260 0.91 -2.65 -6.21
CA LEU A 260 1.55 -1.75 -5.25
C LEU A 260 1.60 -0.28 -5.72
N HIS A 261 1.33 -0.01 -7.01
CA HIS A 261 1.37 1.32 -7.65
C HIS A 261 0.08 1.58 -8.44
N TRP A 262 -1.06 1.41 -7.79
CA TRP A 262 -2.35 1.46 -8.47
C TRP A 262 -2.80 2.90 -8.74
N VAL A 263 -2.40 3.43 -9.89
CA VAL A 263 -2.96 4.67 -10.45
C VAL A 263 -4.41 4.42 -10.92
N ILE A 264 -5.34 5.27 -10.50
CA ILE A 264 -6.72 5.25 -10.99
C ILE A 264 -6.78 5.87 -12.37
N PHE A 265 -7.08 5.04 -13.36
CA PHE A 265 -7.63 5.47 -14.63
C PHE A 265 -9.11 5.11 -14.69
N LEU A 266 -9.86 5.77 -15.58
CA LEU A 266 -11.28 5.53 -15.79
C LEU A 266 -11.61 4.04 -15.92
N GLN A 267 -12.52 3.53 -15.08
CA GLN A 267 -13.28 2.31 -15.41
C GLN A 267 -14.14 2.51 -16.67
N GLY A 268 -14.27 3.76 -17.16
CA GLY A 268 -15.00 4.12 -18.36
C GLY A 268 -16.50 3.88 -18.24
N ALA A 269 -17.22 4.07 -19.34
CA ALA A 269 -18.52 3.45 -19.50
C ALA A 269 -18.36 1.92 -19.55
N PRO A 270 -19.39 1.13 -19.18
CA PRO A 270 -19.43 -0.30 -19.48
C PRO A 270 -18.99 -0.59 -20.93
N ASP A 271 -18.23 -1.67 -21.11
CA ASP A 271 -17.71 -2.16 -22.41
C ASP A 271 -16.76 -1.24 -23.21
N SER A 272 -16.50 -0.03 -22.73
CA SER A 272 -15.46 0.85 -23.26
C SER A 272 -14.05 0.23 -23.18
N VAL A 273 -13.12 0.71 -24.01
CA VAL A 273 -11.71 0.29 -24.00
C VAL A 273 -11.09 0.46 -22.60
N ALA A 274 -11.36 1.59 -21.94
CA ALA A 274 -10.90 1.85 -20.58
C ALA A 274 -11.44 0.82 -19.56
N SER A 275 -12.72 0.46 -19.66
CA SER A 275 -13.34 -0.61 -18.83
C SER A 275 -12.70 -1.97 -19.03
N LYS A 276 -12.40 -2.32 -20.30
CA LYS A 276 -11.71 -3.55 -20.66
C LYS A 276 -10.28 -3.58 -20.11
N ILE A 277 -9.52 -2.48 -20.20
CA ILE A 277 -8.16 -2.37 -19.62
C ILE A 277 -8.20 -2.44 -18.09
N TYR A 278 -9.13 -1.74 -17.43
CA TYR A 278 -9.33 -1.80 -15.96
C TYR A 278 -9.62 -3.23 -15.50
N THR A 279 -10.58 -3.89 -16.16
CA THR A 279 -10.97 -5.26 -15.87
C THR A 279 -9.83 -6.25 -16.12
N ARG A 280 -9.04 -6.07 -17.19
CA ARG A 280 -7.85 -6.90 -17.47
C ARG A 280 -6.79 -6.74 -16.39
N ARG A 281 -6.40 -5.52 -16.02
CA ARG A 281 -5.43 -5.26 -14.94
C ARG A 281 -5.89 -5.87 -13.61
N ARG A 282 -7.17 -5.69 -13.26
CA ARG A 282 -7.76 -6.22 -12.03
C ARG A 282 -7.80 -7.76 -12.00
N LYS A 283 -8.23 -8.41 -13.09
CA LYS A 283 -8.21 -9.88 -13.21
C LYS A 283 -6.78 -10.44 -13.15
N GLY A 284 -5.80 -9.73 -13.71
CA GLY A 284 -4.38 -10.10 -13.66
C GLY A 284 -3.86 -10.21 -12.22
N GLN A 285 -3.98 -9.13 -11.43
CA GLN A 285 -3.54 -9.15 -10.02
C GLN A 285 -4.33 -10.16 -9.17
N GLU A 286 -5.65 -10.32 -9.39
CA GLU A 286 -6.48 -11.28 -8.66
C GLU A 286 -6.11 -12.73 -9.01
N SER A 287 -5.59 -12.98 -10.22
CA SER A 287 -5.00 -14.27 -10.62
C SER A 287 -3.66 -14.52 -9.92
N VAL A 288 -2.74 -13.53 -9.95
CA VAL A 288 -1.41 -13.65 -9.31
C VAL A 288 -1.53 -13.83 -7.80
N SER A 289 -2.36 -13.05 -7.13
CA SER A 289 -2.66 -13.19 -5.69
C SER A 289 -3.13 -14.60 -5.32
N ARG A 290 -4.08 -15.17 -6.08
CA ARG A 290 -4.57 -16.54 -5.85
C ARG A 290 -3.50 -17.60 -6.12
N ARG A 291 -2.68 -17.43 -7.16
CA ARG A 291 -1.57 -18.34 -7.49
C ARG A 291 -0.50 -18.32 -6.39
N MET A 292 -0.10 -17.14 -5.93
CA MET A 292 0.82 -16.93 -4.80
C MET A 292 0.31 -17.61 -3.53
N ALA A 293 -0.94 -17.36 -3.13
CA ALA A 293 -1.55 -17.99 -1.96
C ALA A 293 -1.62 -19.53 -2.09
N THR A 294 -1.80 -20.05 -3.31
CA THR A 294 -1.80 -21.49 -3.58
C THR A 294 -0.40 -22.10 -3.47
N LEU A 295 0.61 -21.43 -4.03
CA LEU A 295 2.03 -21.82 -3.95
C LEU A 295 2.48 -21.88 -2.48
N VAL A 296 2.26 -20.81 -1.72
CA VAL A 296 2.59 -20.74 -0.29
C VAL A 296 1.87 -21.83 0.50
N LYS A 297 0.55 -21.99 0.32
CA LYS A 297 -0.24 -23.03 1.01
C LYS A 297 0.22 -24.46 0.65
N ARG A 298 0.69 -24.70 -0.57
CA ARG A 298 1.24 -25.99 -1.00
C ARG A 298 2.56 -26.30 -0.29
N TYR A 299 3.45 -25.33 -0.16
CA TYR A 299 4.75 -25.52 0.50
C TYR A 299 4.66 -25.60 2.03
N LEU A 300 3.80 -24.80 2.67
CA LEU A 300 3.51 -24.95 4.10
C LEU A 300 2.97 -26.36 4.44
N LYS A 301 2.20 -26.98 3.52
CA LYS A 301 1.77 -28.38 3.65
C LYS A 301 2.88 -29.41 3.43
N LYS A 302 3.95 -29.06 2.71
CA LYS A 302 5.14 -29.90 2.52
C LYS A 302 6.13 -29.81 3.71
N GLY A 303 5.85 -28.96 4.71
CA GLY A 303 6.71 -28.77 5.88
C GLY A 303 7.66 -27.56 5.82
N VAL A 304 7.62 -26.76 4.75
CA VAL A 304 8.40 -25.51 4.64
C VAL A 304 8.07 -24.57 5.81
N ARG A 305 9.09 -24.08 6.51
CA ARG A 305 8.89 -23.22 7.68
C ARG A 305 8.28 -21.86 7.31
N ALA A 306 7.28 -21.44 8.08
CA ALA A 306 6.59 -20.17 7.84
C ALA A 306 7.48 -18.91 8.05
N SER A 307 8.60 -19.04 8.78
CA SER A 307 9.58 -17.96 8.94
C SER A 307 10.27 -17.58 7.63
N LEU A 308 10.38 -18.50 6.66
CA LEU A 308 11.00 -18.26 5.35
C LEU A 308 10.18 -17.25 4.51
N LEU A 309 8.88 -17.09 4.79
CA LEU A 309 8.00 -16.06 4.22
C LEU A 309 8.23 -14.65 4.80
N GLN A 310 9.12 -14.52 5.79
CA GLN A 310 9.53 -13.23 6.36
C GLN A 310 10.87 -12.74 5.82
N GLU A 311 11.56 -13.56 5.01
CA GLU A 311 12.78 -13.14 4.33
C GLU A 311 12.52 -11.93 3.44
N PRO A 312 13.34 -10.85 3.48
CA PRO A 312 13.08 -9.66 2.68
C PRO A 312 13.16 -9.91 1.17
N GLY A 313 13.88 -10.98 0.75
CA GLY A 313 13.90 -11.44 -0.63
C GLY A 313 12.62 -12.14 -1.09
N VAL A 314 11.74 -12.57 -0.18
CA VAL A 314 10.47 -13.26 -0.47
C VAL A 314 9.32 -12.24 -0.42
N TRP A 315 8.88 -11.79 -1.58
CA TRP A 315 7.88 -10.74 -1.71
C TRP A 315 6.50 -11.13 -1.19
N LYS A 316 5.82 -10.15 -0.58
CA LYS A 316 4.44 -10.28 -0.10
C LYS A 316 3.49 -9.64 -1.12
N PHE A 317 2.37 -10.31 -1.42
CA PHE A 317 1.34 -9.73 -2.29
C PHE A 317 0.35 -8.90 -1.45
N PRO A 318 -0.06 -7.70 -1.90
CA PRO A 318 -1.00 -6.88 -1.16
C PRO A 318 -2.44 -7.43 -1.27
N ALA A 319 -3.15 -7.52 -0.14
CA ALA A 319 -4.55 -7.96 -0.09
C ALA A 319 -5.49 -6.96 -0.79
N LYS A 320 -5.13 -5.66 -0.75
CA LYS A 320 -5.81 -4.56 -1.45
C LYS A 320 -4.81 -3.74 -2.26
N VAL A 321 -5.22 -3.23 -3.41
CA VAL A 321 -4.35 -2.38 -4.24
C VAL A 321 -3.89 -1.14 -3.47
N CYS A 322 -2.61 -0.80 -3.58
CA CYS A 322 -2.02 0.36 -2.94
C CYS A 322 -2.09 1.54 -3.92
N TYR A 323 -2.99 2.49 -3.67
CA TYR A 323 -3.25 3.58 -4.60
C TYR A 323 -2.05 4.53 -4.72
N TRP A 324 -1.61 4.80 -5.95
CA TRP A 324 -0.70 5.91 -6.23
C TRP A 324 -1.55 7.14 -6.56
N ILE A 325 -1.44 8.16 -5.72
CA ILE A 325 -2.08 9.45 -5.90
C ILE A 325 -1.10 10.33 -6.68
N LEU A 326 -1.41 10.64 -7.93
CA LEU A 326 -0.58 11.55 -8.73
C LEU A 326 -0.71 12.99 -8.22
N GLU A 327 0.36 13.77 -8.34
CA GLU A 327 0.39 15.20 -7.98
C GLU A 327 -0.66 16.01 -8.78
N ASP A 328 -1.06 17.17 -8.25
CA ASP A 328 -2.03 18.03 -8.91
C ASP A 328 -1.35 18.98 -9.92
N PRO A 329 -1.74 19.01 -11.21
CA PRO A 329 -1.18 19.94 -12.20
C PRO A 329 -1.34 21.43 -11.90
N SER A 330 -2.17 21.80 -10.92
CA SER A 330 -2.33 23.17 -10.40
C SER A 330 -1.70 23.39 -9.02
N ALA A 331 -0.90 22.44 -8.53
CA ALA A 331 -0.06 22.63 -7.36
C ALA A 331 1.09 23.62 -7.66
N SER A 332 1.67 24.22 -6.62
CA SER A 332 2.79 25.17 -6.77
C SER A 332 4.11 24.50 -7.15
N LEU A 333 4.22 23.20 -6.89
CA LEU A 333 5.32 22.33 -7.32
C LEU A 333 4.72 21.05 -7.89
N THR A 334 5.22 20.64 -9.06
CA THR A 334 4.86 19.40 -9.75
C THR A 334 6.13 18.74 -10.29
N HIS A 335 6.31 17.46 -10.01
CA HIS A 335 7.44 16.66 -10.48
C HIS A 335 7.02 15.75 -11.66
N SER A 336 8.00 15.25 -12.41
CA SER A 336 7.80 14.24 -13.45
C SER A 336 7.36 12.89 -12.86
N LEU A 337 6.78 11.99 -13.68
CA LEU A 337 6.36 10.66 -13.22
C LEU A 337 7.50 9.82 -12.56
N PRO A 338 8.75 9.80 -13.08
CA PRO A 338 9.87 9.15 -12.40
C PRO A 338 10.16 9.73 -11.01
N GLU A 339 10.15 11.06 -10.88
CA GLU A 339 10.39 11.73 -9.59
C GLU A 339 9.25 11.47 -8.60
N GLN A 340 7.99 11.52 -9.06
CA GLN A 340 6.83 11.16 -8.24
C GLN A 340 6.91 9.69 -7.76
N LEU A 341 7.34 8.75 -8.62
CA LEU A 341 7.55 7.36 -8.21
C LEU A 341 8.68 7.25 -7.16
N ALA A 342 9.84 7.83 -7.43
CA ALA A 342 10.99 7.74 -6.52
C ALA A 342 10.71 8.34 -5.14
N ARG A 343 9.94 9.43 -5.08
CA ARG A 343 9.46 10.03 -3.83
C ARG A 343 8.46 9.11 -3.11
N LEU A 344 7.49 8.55 -3.83
CA LEU A 344 6.51 7.62 -3.27
C LEU A 344 7.17 6.36 -2.71
N ASP A 345 8.17 5.81 -3.39
CA ASP A 345 8.90 4.62 -2.95
C ASP A 345 9.83 4.90 -1.76
N LEU A 346 10.31 6.14 -1.61
CA LEU A 346 11.07 6.57 -0.44
C LEU A 346 10.16 6.82 0.78
N GLU A 347 8.99 7.41 0.57
CA GLU A 347 8.01 7.70 1.62
C GLU A 347 7.24 6.44 2.08
N GLU A 348 6.95 5.51 1.16
CA GLU A 348 6.19 4.29 1.40
C GLU A 348 6.95 3.02 0.91
N PRO A 349 8.13 2.70 1.48
CA PRO A 349 9.09 1.70 0.97
C PRO A 349 8.57 0.25 0.93
N ALA A 350 7.43 -0.02 1.56
CA ALA A 350 6.72 -1.28 1.41
C ALA A 350 6.27 -1.52 -0.05
N ARG A 351 6.02 -0.46 -0.84
CA ARG A 351 5.63 -0.56 -2.27
C ARG A 351 6.68 -1.25 -3.14
N VAL A 352 7.95 -1.10 -2.77
CA VAL A 352 9.10 -1.80 -3.37
C VAL A 352 9.65 -2.89 -2.46
N GLN A 353 8.78 -3.52 -1.65
CA GLN A 353 9.11 -4.70 -0.83
C GLN A 353 10.28 -4.45 0.14
N TRP A 354 10.40 -3.23 0.67
CA TRP A 354 11.48 -2.82 1.58
C TRP A 354 12.89 -3.01 0.99
N ALA A 355 13.05 -2.82 -0.32
CA ALA A 355 14.31 -2.93 -1.04
C ALA A 355 15.33 -1.82 -0.67
N HIS A 356 16.26 -1.51 -1.58
CA HIS A 356 17.42 -0.63 -1.35
C HIS A 356 17.10 0.83 -0.98
N CYS A 357 15.86 1.31 -1.17
CA CYS A 357 15.42 2.67 -0.80
C CYS A 357 15.49 2.99 0.71
N ILE A 358 15.72 1.98 1.57
CA ILE A 358 15.81 2.14 3.02
C ILE A 358 16.96 1.35 3.65
N SER A 359 17.35 1.78 4.86
CA SER A 359 18.32 1.06 5.69
C SER A 359 17.82 -0.32 6.11
N GLU A 360 18.76 -1.23 6.36
CA GLU A 360 18.47 -2.58 6.88
C GLU A 360 17.61 -2.57 8.15
N GLY A 361 17.92 -1.68 9.09
CA GLY A 361 17.16 -1.55 10.33
C GLY A 361 15.69 -1.20 10.07
N ALA A 362 15.41 -0.31 9.10
CA ALA A 362 14.05 0.05 8.70
C ALA A 362 13.35 -1.11 7.96
N ARG A 363 14.09 -1.85 7.10
CA ARG A 363 13.60 -3.04 6.39
C ARG A 363 13.06 -4.09 7.34
N ILE A 364 13.75 -4.38 8.43
CA ILE A 364 13.32 -5.41 9.41
C ILE A 364 12.42 -4.86 10.52
N ALA A 365 12.33 -3.54 10.74
CA ALA A 365 11.58 -2.95 11.85
C ALA A 365 10.09 -3.34 11.90
N HIS A 366 9.49 -3.63 10.75
CA HIS A 366 8.08 -4.05 10.63
C HIS A 366 7.84 -5.52 11.00
N LEU A 367 8.89 -6.31 11.20
CA LEU A 367 8.80 -7.75 11.48
C LEU A 367 8.60 -8.04 12.99
N PRO A 368 7.96 -9.17 13.32
CA PRO A 368 7.82 -9.66 14.70
C PRO A 368 9.16 -9.73 15.46
N ALA A 369 9.12 -9.56 16.78
CA ALA A 369 10.34 -9.47 17.60
C ALA A 369 11.12 -10.80 17.65
N ASP A 370 10.42 -11.92 17.60
CA ASP A 370 10.96 -13.28 17.46
C ASP A 370 11.71 -13.45 16.14
N ILE A 371 11.13 -13.02 15.01
CA ILE A 371 11.79 -13.04 13.70
C ILE A 371 13.04 -12.14 13.69
N ARG A 372 12.95 -10.93 14.24
CA ARG A 372 14.11 -10.03 14.37
C ARG A 372 15.22 -10.60 15.26
N GLY A 373 14.90 -11.49 16.20
CA GLY A 373 15.87 -12.22 17.01
C GLY A 373 16.68 -13.28 16.24
N MET A 374 16.25 -13.65 15.02
CA MET A 374 16.96 -14.59 14.14
C MET A 374 17.94 -13.91 13.17
N LEU A 375 18.15 -12.59 13.28
CA LEU A 375 18.94 -11.83 12.29
C LEU A 375 20.41 -12.29 12.23
N ILE A 376 20.81 -12.75 11.05
CA ILE A 376 22.20 -13.12 10.72
C ILE A 376 23.00 -11.83 10.42
N PRO A 377 24.25 -11.69 10.93
CA PRO A 377 25.11 -10.56 10.61
C PRO A 377 25.39 -10.45 9.10
N ALA A 378 25.40 -9.23 8.55
CA ALA A 378 25.46 -9.01 7.09
C ALA A 378 26.58 -9.78 6.36
N GLY A 379 27.80 -9.82 6.91
CA GLY A 379 28.93 -10.56 6.34
C GLY A 379 28.89 -12.09 6.53
N GLN A 380 27.78 -12.64 7.01
CA GLN A 380 27.55 -14.08 7.27
C GLN A 380 26.24 -14.58 6.63
N ARG A 381 25.62 -13.78 5.75
CA ARG A 381 24.39 -14.15 5.04
C ARG A 381 24.73 -14.87 3.75
N ASP A 382 23.93 -15.87 3.44
CA ASP A 382 24.02 -16.59 2.17
C ASP A 382 23.15 -15.88 1.13
N LEU A 383 23.53 -15.93 -0.15
CA LEU A 383 22.69 -15.39 -1.21
C LEU A 383 21.62 -16.43 -1.58
N ILE A 384 20.39 -15.96 -1.76
CA ILE A 384 19.29 -16.76 -2.31
C ILE A 384 19.71 -17.41 -3.63
N SER A 385 20.48 -16.70 -4.47
CA SER A 385 21.01 -17.20 -5.73
C SER A 385 21.99 -18.36 -5.61
N ASP A 386 22.59 -18.60 -4.44
CA ASP A 386 23.49 -19.74 -4.24
C ASP A 386 22.69 -21.05 -4.03
N ALA A 387 21.35 -20.93 -3.98
CA ALA A 387 20.39 -22.02 -3.95
C ALA A 387 19.53 -22.14 -5.24
N LEU A 388 19.85 -21.35 -6.28
CA LEU A 388 19.14 -21.28 -7.57
C LEU A 388 20.04 -21.72 -8.74
#